data_AF-A0A370VR91-F1
#
_entry.id   AF-A0A370VR91-F1
#
_cell.length_a   1.000
_cell.length_b   1.000
_cell.length_c   1.000
_cell.angle_alpha   90.00
_cell.angle_beta   90.00
_cell.angle_gamma   90.00
#
_symmetry.space_group_name_H-M   'P 1'
#
loop_
_entity.id
_entity.type
_entity.pdbx_description
1 polymer ?
#
loop_
_entity_poly.entity_id
_entity_poly.type
_entity_poly.pdbx_seq_one_letter_code
_entity_poly.pdbx_strand_id
1 'polypeptide(L)'
;MSEQPPAPGPGFGPPPPQYAPHQAPAPPPHAPAQQGYGPVPPQPQQQAAGPEFLAVDKRNAVVVDASGVVFEMYGLSVEFRWPEIRSVHYQASPNGKALMVAVVHQDGRFYECVVEAKPRARLREWFPQLAWVLGHYRPAG
;
A
#
# COMPACT_ATOMS: atom_id res chain seq x y z
N MET A 1 -46.44 -43.20 -30.42
CA MET A 1 -45.62 -42.43 -29.46
C MET A 1 -44.94 -41.36 -30.28
N SER A 2 -45.32 -40.12 -30.01
CA SER A 2 -44.96 -38.90 -30.73
C SER A 2 -43.55 -38.48 -30.36
N GLU A 3 -42.75 -38.00 -31.31
CA GLU A 3 -41.68 -37.03 -31.01
C GLU A 3 -41.33 -36.22 -32.27
N GLN A 4 -41.59 -34.92 -32.16
CA GLN A 4 -41.49 -33.88 -33.17
C GLN A 4 -40.09 -33.23 -33.03
N PRO A 5 -39.38 -32.92 -34.13
CA PRO A 5 -38.06 -32.29 -34.04
C PRO A 5 -38.17 -30.84 -33.51
N PRO A 6 -37.16 -30.34 -32.76
CA PRO A 6 -37.20 -28.97 -32.23
C PRO A 6 -37.00 -27.92 -33.35
N ALA A 7 -37.72 -26.81 -33.22
CA ALA A 7 -37.61 -25.66 -34.11
C ALA A 7 -36.27 -24.91 -33.91
N PRO A 8 -35.67 -24.34 -34.98
CA PRO A 8 -34.50 -23.47 -34.84
C PRO A 8 -34.91 -22.15 -34.19
N GLY A 9 -34.25 -21.79 -33.10
CA GLY A 9 -34.42 -20.52 -32.41
C GLY A 9 -34.01 -19.32 -33.29
N PRO A 10 -34.54 -18.12 -33.00
CA PRO A 10 -34.29 -16.93 -33.81
C PRO A 10 -32.86 -16.44 -33.66
N GLY A 11 -32.17 -16.33 -34.81
CA GLY A 11 -31.25 -15.25 -35.18
C GLY A 11 -30.18 -14.85 -34.18
N PHE A 12 -28.95 -15.30 -34.44
CA PHE A 12 -27.76 -14.56 -34.03
C PHE A 12 -27.88 -13.11 -34.57
N GLY A 13 -27.76 -12.12 -33.68
CA GLY A 13 -27.78 -10.71 -34.07
C GLY A 13 -26.69 -10.37 -35.09
N PRO A 14 -26.73 -9.17 -35.70
CA PRO A 14 -25.72 -8.77 -36.65
C PRO A 14 -24.32 -8.87 -36.02
N PRO A 15 -23.29 -9.29 -36.80
CA PRO A 15 -21.93 -9.30 -36.29
C PRO A 15 -21.52 -7.89 -35.86
N PRO A 16 -20.65 -7.75 -34.84
CA PRO A 16 -20.10 -6.45 -34.49
C PRO A 16 -19.37 -5.88 -35.72
N PRO A 17 -19.43 -4.55 -35.95
CA PRO A 17 -18.71 -3.93 -37.05
C PRO A 17 -17.22 -4.24 -36.91
N GLN A 18 -16.61 -4.69 -38.01
CA GLN A 18 -15.17 -4.83 -38.10
C GLN A 18 -14.54 -3.46 -37.90
N TYR A 19 -13.76 -3.30 -36.84
CA TYR A 19 -12.91 -2.13 -36.66
C TYR A 19 -11.97 -2.03 -37.86
N ALA A 20 -12.14 -0.97 -38.66
CA ALA A 20 -11.15 -0.58 -39.64
C ALA A 20 -9.80 -0.36 -38.93
N PRO A 21 -8.66 -0.62 -39.58
CA PRO A 21 -7.37 -0.28 -39.02
C PRO A 21 -7.31 1.24 -38.83
N HIS A 22 -7.36 1.67 -37.58
CA HIS A 22 -7.10 3.04 -37.19
C HIS A 22 -5.69 3.38 -37.67
N GLN A 23 -5.58 4.18 -38.72
CA GLN A 23 -4.31 4.80 -39.10
C GLN A 23 -3.88 5.67 -37.91
N ALA A 24 -2.72 5.36 -37.33
CA ALA A 24 -2.08 6.24 -36.39
C ALA A 24 -1.87 7.62 -37.06
N PRO A 25 -2.21 8.73 -36.41
CA PRO A 25 -1.87 10.03 -36.96
C PRO A 25 -0.35 10.15 -37.05
N ALA A 26 0.13 10.62 -38.20
CA ALA A 26 1.54 10.98 -38.36
C ALA A 26 1.94 12.02 -37.30
N PRO A 27 3.18 11.98 -36.76
CA PRO A 27 3.64 13.00 -35.84
C PRO A 27 3.62 14.37 -36.56
N PRO A 28 3.22 15.45 -35.87
CA PRO A 28 3.24 16.78 -36.46
C PRO A 28 4.69 17.21 -36.75
N PRO A 29 4.93 18.00 -37.80
CA PRO A 29 6.24 18.56 -38.05
C PRO A 29 6.63 19.49 -36.91
N HIS A 30 7.88 19.39 -36.47
CA HIS A 30 8.47 20.19 -35.40
C HIS A 30 8.15 21.67 -35.57
N ALA A 31 7.28 22.20 -34.71
CA ALA A 31 7.13 23.64 -34.52
C ALA A 31 8.23 24.14 -33.56
N PRO A 32 8.85 25.30 -33.83
CA PRO A 32 9.86 25.85 -32.93
C PRO A 32 9.22 26.23 -31.58
N ALA A 33 9.94 25.90 -30.51
CA ALA A 33 9.55 26.14 -29.13
C ALA A 33 9.22 27.63 -28.88
N GLN A 34 7.95 27.91 -28.58
CA GLN A 34 7.55 29.16 -27.94
C GLN A 34 7.69 28.98 -26.44
N GLN A 35 8.74 29.58 -25.86
CA GLN A 35 8.94 29.65 -24.42
C GLN A 35 7.91 30.59 -23.80
N GLY A 36 6.75 30.04 -23.45
CA GLY A 36 5.76 30.69 -22.60
C GLY A 36 6.05 30.38 -21.13
N TYR A 37 6.70 31.30 -20.42
CA TYR A 37 6.81 31.29 -18.97
C TYR A 37 5.45 31.65 -18.36
N GLY A 38 4.56 30.67 -18.25
CA GLY A 38 3.41 30.72 -17.35
C GLY A 38 3.77 30.09 -16.00
N PRO A 39 3.27 30.59 -14.85
CA PRO A 39 3.52 29.96 -13.57
C PRO A 39 2.93 28.54 -13.57
N VAL A 40 3.80 27.54 -13.53
CA VAL A 40 3.44 26.16 -13.22
C VAL A 40 2.81 26.13 -11.83
N PRO A 41 1.60 25.56 -11.64
CA PRO A 41 1.08 25.32 -10.31
C PRO A 41 2.10 24.45 -9.55
N PRO A 42 2.39 24.74 -8.27
CA PRO A 42 3.33 23.92 -7.52
C PRO A 42 2.81 22.49 -7.50
N GLN A 43 3.53 21.58 -8.17
CA GLN A 43 3.34 20.17 -7.96
C GLN A 43 3.57 19.92 -6.46
N PRO A 44 2.70 19.17 -5.77
CA PRO A 44 2.92 18.82 -4.37
C PRO A 44 4.30 18.19 -4.30
N GLN A 45 5.22 18.88 -3.64
CA GLN A 45 6.60 18.50 -3.51
C GLN A 45 6.57 17.14 -2.82
N GLN A 46 6.79 16.06 -3.59
CA GLN A 46 7.01 14.73 -3.05
C GLN A 46 8.25 14.86 -2.19
N GLN A 47 8.05 15.15 -0.91
CA GLN A 47 9.07 14.97 0.12
C GLN A 47 9.60 13.57 -0.14
N ALA A 48 10.91 13.48 -0.41
CA ALA A 48 11.56 12.21 -0.67
C ALA A 48 11.10 11.26 0.44
N ALA A 49 10.25 10.30 0.07
CA ALA A 49 9.61 9.43 1.05
C ALA A 49 10.75 8.66 1.72
N GLY A 50 10.91 8.88 3.03
CA GLY A 50 11.87 8.11 3.80
C GLY A 50 11.51 6.62 3.77
N PRO A 51 12.35 5.77 4.36
CA PRO A 51 12.07 4.34 4.38
C PRO A 51 10.75 4.04 5.10
N GLU A 52 10.02 3.04 4.62
CA GLU A 52 8.75 2.63 5.22
C GLU A 52 8.72 1.13 5.52
N PHE A 53 7.92 0.78 6.52
CA PHE A 53 7.62 -0.60 6.89
C PHE A 53 6.11 -0.80 6.94
N LEU A 54 5.65 -1.92 6.37
CA LEU A 54 4.26 -2.34 6.38
C LEU A 54 4.17 -3.82 6.75
N ALA A 55 3.41 -4.12 7.80
CA ALA A 55 2.98 -5.47 8.14
C ALA A 55 1.45 -5.51 8.21
N VAL A 56 0.82 -6.43 7.49
CA VAL A 56 -0.64 -6.57 7.43
C VAL A 56 -1.03 -8.04 7.57
N ASP A 57 -2.08 -8.29 8.34
CA ASP A 57 -2.81 -9.55 8.37
C ASP A 57 -4.30 -9.34 8.02
N LYS A 58 -5.16 -10.32 8.34
CA LYS A 58 -6.59 -10.25 8.01
C LYS A 58 -7.34 -9.10 8.72
N ARG A 59 -6.86 -8.65 9.88
CA ARG A 59 -7.59 -7.74 10.79
C ARG A 59 -6.73 -6.59 11.31
N ASN A 60 -5.42 -6.72 11.23
CA ASN A 60 -4.47 -5.81 11.85
C ASN A 60 -3.41 -5.36 10.86
N ALA A 61 -2.93 -4.14 11.05
CA ALA A 61 -1.79 -3.60 10.33
C ALA A 61 -0.88 -2.79 11.25
N VAL A 62 0.40 -2.77 10.89
CA VAL A 62 1.40 -1.85 11.45
C VAL A 62 2.09 -1.16 10.29
N VAL A 63 2.05 0.17 10.30
CA VAL A 63 2.80 1.04 9.39
C VAL A 63 3.84 1.80 10.18
N VAL A 64 5.05 1.93 9.65
CA VAL A 64 6.09 2.82 10.17
C VAL A 64 6.68 3.62 9.02
N ASP A 65 6.60 4.94 9.10
CA ASP A 65 7.02 5.85 8.02
C ASP A 65 7.55 7.18 8.58
N ALA A 66 7.73 8.19 7.73
CA ALA A 66 8.22 9.51 8.13
C ALA A 66 7.27 10.28 9.06
N SER A 67 5.99 9.94 9.08
CA SER A 67 4.99 10.56 9.96
C SER A 67 5.00 9.95 11.36
N GLY A 68 5.26 8.65 11.46
CA GLY A 68 5.27 7.95 12.75
C GLY A 68 4.98 6.46 12.65
N VAL A 69 4.18 5.97 13.60
CA VAL A 69 3.70 4.58 13.66
C VAL A 69 2.18 4.58 13.62
N VAL A 70 1.59 3.74 12.79
CA VAL A 70 0.13 3.54 12.74
C VAL A 70 -0.20 2.10 13.08
N PHE A 71 -1.12 1.92 14.01
CA PHE A 71 -1.73 0.62 14.30
C PHE A 71 -3.15 0.60 13.76
N GLU A 72 -3.45 -0.39 12.93
CA GLU A 72 -4.81 -0.77 12.61
C GLU A 72 -5.14 -2.06 13.36
N MET A 73 -6.24 -2.08 14.11
CA MET A 73 -6.68 -3.22 14.90
C MET A 73 -8.20 -3.34 14.79
N TYR A 74 -8.69 -4.38 14.13
CA TYR A 74 -10.12 -4.64 13.99
C TYR A 74 -10.92 -3.46 13.40
N GLY A 75 -10.33 -2.74 12.43
CA GLY A 75 -10.94 -1.57 11.80
C GLY A 75 -10.85 -0.28 12.61
N LEU A 76 -10.20 -0.30 13.77
CA LEU A 76 -9.83 0.90 14.51
C LEU A 76 -8.39 1.28 14.16
N SER A 77 -8.16 2.55 13.81
CA SER A 77 -6.83 3.08 13.53
C SER A 77 -6.38 4.01 14.66
N VAL A 78 -5.11 3.86 15.07
CA VAL A 78 -4.44 4.74 16.02
C VAL A 78 -3.11 5.17 15.42
N GLU A 79 -2.90 6.47 15.32
CA GLU A 79 -1.68 7.08 14.81
C GLU A 79 -0.85 7.63 15.96
N PHE A 80 0.46 7.41 15.92
CA PHE A 80 1.43 7.96 16.85
C PHE A 80 2.48 8.71 16.07
N ARG A 81 2.59 10.03 16.25
CA ARG A 81 3.64 10.82 15.59
C ARG A 81 4.98 10.62 16.28
N TRP A 82 6.09 10.78 15.55
CA TRP A 82 7.42 10.63 16.13
C TRP A 82 7.67 11.43 17.42
N PRO A 83 7.21 12.70 17.55
CA PRO A 83 7.34 13.46 18.79
C PRO A 83 6.51 12.90 19.94
N GLU A 84 5.51 12.06 19.71
CA GLU A 84 4.65 11.48 20.75
C GLU A 84 5.20 10.14 21.26
N ILE A 85 6.10 9.52 20.48
CA ILE A 85 6.65 8.20 20.76
C ILE A 85 7.88 8.34 21.66
N ARG A 86 7.84 7.70 22.83
CA ARG A 86 9.00 7.51 23.72
C ARG A 86 9.89 6.38 23.22
N SER A 87 9.31 5.23 22.89
CA SER A 87 10.03 4.08 22.35
C SER A 87 9.09 3.19 21.55
N VAL A 88 9.68 2.45 20.60
CA VAL A 88 8.99 1.38 19.87
C VAL A 88 9.71 0.07 20.21
N HIS A 89 8.95 -0.91 20.66
CA HIS A 89 9.43 -2.26 20.94
C HIS A 89 8.83 -3.22 19.91
N TYR A 90 9.59 -4.23 19.51
CA TYR A 90 9.06 -5.28 18.66
C TYR A 90 9.68 -6.62 19.02
N GLN A 91 8.86 -7.67 18.95
CA GLN A 91 9.29 -9.04 19.21
C GLN A 91 8.39 -10.03 18.47
N ALA A 92 8.80 -11.29 18.44
CA ALA A 92 7.97 -12.34 17.89
C ALA A 92 6.99 -12.75 18.99
N SER A 93 5.77 -13.11 18.60
CA SER A 93 4.85 -13.74 19.55
C SER A 93 5.48 -14.99 20.18
N PRO A 94 5.03 -15.43 21.37
CA PRO A 94 5.60 -16.61 22.04
C PRO A 94 5.58 -17.89 21.18
N ASN A 95 4.58 -18.03 20.30
CA ASN A 95 4.49 -19.16 19.34
C ASN A 95 5.29 -18.92 18.04
N GLY A 96 5.90 -17.74 17.90
CA GLY A 96 6.69 -17.30 16.77
C GLY A 96 5.91 -17.14 15.47
N LYS A 97 4.59 -16.93 15.53
CA LYS A 97 3.71 -16.82 14.35
C LYS A 97 3.22 -15.41 14.05
N ALA A 98 3.56 -14.44 14.88
CA ALA A 98 3.15 -13.05 14.70
C ALA A 98 4.28 -12.09 15.08
N LEU A 99 4.23 -10.90 14.50
CA LEU A 99 5.01 -9.74 14.90
C LEU A 99 4.19 -8.99 15.94
N MET A 100 4.76 -8.77 17.12
CA MET A 100 4.20 -7.89 18.14
C MET A 100 4.98 -6.58 18.07
N VAL A 101 4.29 -5.46 17.90
CA VAL A 101 4.87 -4.11 17.93
C VAL A 101 4.16 -3.33 19.01
N ALA A 102 4.94 -2.65 19.85
CA ALA A 102 4.42 -1.80 20.90
C ALA A 102 5.01 -0.40 20.84
N VAL A 103 4.16 0.58 21.07
CA VAL A 103 4.51 2.00 21.22
C VAL A 103 4.36 2.37 22.69
N VAL A 104 5.43 2.87 23.27
CA VAL A 104 5.38 3.61 24.54
C VAL A 104 5.23 5.08 24.19
N HIS A 105 4.13 5.69 24.61
CA HIS A 105 3.86 7.11 24.41
C HIS A 105 4.63 7.97 25.43
N GLN A 106 4.85 9.25 25.12
CA GLN A 106 5.55 10.19 26.00
C GLN A 106 4.94 10.28 27.41
N ASP A 107 3.62 10.19 27.51
CA ASP A 107 2.87 10.19 28.77
C ASP A 107 2.96 8.88 29.58
N GLY A 108 3.67 7.87 29.06
CA GLY A 108 3.86 6.57 29.69
C GLY A 108 2.80 5.52 29.33
N ARG A 109 1.80 5.85 28.52
CA ARG A 109 0.84 4.85 28.00
C ARG A 109 1.53 3.87 27.07
N PHE A 110 1.02 2.64 27.09
CA PHE A 110 1.53 1.53 26.28
C PHE A 110 0.44 1.04 25.34
N TYR A 111 0.78 0.91 24.06
CA TYR A 111 -0.10 0.43 23.01
C TYR A 111 0.59 -0.71 22.28
N GLU A 112 -0.14 -1.78 21.97
CA GLU A 112 0.41 -2.96 21.29
C GLU A 112 -0.49 -3.37 20.11
N CYS A 113 0.13 -3.68 18.98
CA CYS A 113 -0.51 -4.29 17.82
C CYS A 113 0.21 -5.61 17.48
N VAL A 114 -0.58 -6.62 17.13
CA VAL A 114 -0.08 -7.96 16.80
C VAL A 114 -0.51 -8.32 15.38
N VAL A 115 0.45 -8.56 14.51
CA VAL A 115 0.22 -8.90 13.09
C VAL A 115 0.67 -10.33 12.82
N GLU A 116 -0.25 -11.20 12.41
CA GLU A 116 0.04 -12.58 12.05
C GLU A 116 0.97 -12.67 10.82
N ALA A 117 2.04 -13.45 10.97
CA ALA A 117 2.95 -13.77 9.88
C ALA A 117 2.50 -15.08 9.19
N LYS A 118 1.84 -14.93 8.04
CA LYS A 118 1.46 -16.04 7.17
C LYS A 118 2.15 -15.89 5.79
N PRO A 119 3.18 -16.69 5.47
CA PRO A 119 3.78 -17.77 6.27
C PRO A 119 4.67 -17.25 7.42
N ARG A 120 4.96 -18.11 8.42
CA ARG A 120 5.84 -17.77 9.57
C ARG A 120 7.21 -17.24 9.15
N ALA A 121 7.71 -17.66 7.99
CA ALA A 121 8.97 -17.19 7.41
C ALA A 121 9.01 -15.67 7.22
N ARG A 122 7.84 -15.02 7.03
CA ARG A 122 7.73 -13.57 6.86
C ARG A 122 8.32 -12.76 8.03
N LEU A 123 8.36 -13.32 9.25
CA LEU A 123 9.06 -12.65 10.35
C LEU A 123 10.54 -12.42 10.04
N ARG A 124 11.20 -13.34 9.33
CA ARG A 124 12.62 -13.18 8.98
C ARG A 124 12.89 -12.00 8.06
N GLU A 125 11.87 -11.57 7.30
CA GLU A 125 11.92 -10.39 6.43
C GLU A 125 11.53 -9.13 7.22
N TRP A 126 10.47 -9.22 8.02
CA TRP A 126 9.96 -8.07 8.77
C TRP A 126 10.92 -7.54 9.83
N PHE A 127 11.60 -8.39 10.58
CA PHE A 127 12.52 -7.95 11.65
C PHE A 127 13.64 -7.04 11.16
N PRO A 128 14.47 -7.44 10.16
CA PRO A 128 15.54 -6.58 9.67
C PRO A 128 15.01 -5.31 9.00
N GLN A 129 13.89 -5.39 8.26
CA GLN A 129 13.28 -4.21 7.65
C GLN A 129 12.80 -3.22 8.72
N LEU A 130 12.06 -3.70 9.72
CA LEU A 130 11.57 -2.87 10.82
C LEU A 130 12.72 -2.26 11.63
N ALA A 131 13.76 -3.03 11.92
CA ALA A 131 14.96 -2.54 12.60
C ALA A 131 15.63 -1.39 11.83
N TRP A 132 15.76 -1.53 10.51
CA TRP A 132 16.35 -0.51 9.65
C TRP A 132 15.50 0.76 9.57
N VAL A 133 14.18 0.62 9.38
CA VAL A 133 13.25 1.77 9.33
C VAL A 133 13.23 2.51 10.67
N LEU A 134 13.14 1.79 11.79
CA LEU A 134 13.20 2.40 13.12
C LEU A 134 14.55 3.08 13.37
N GLY A 135 15.66 2.48 12.93
CA GLY A 135 16.98 3.10 13.04
C GLY A 135 17.12 4.39 12.23
N HIS A 136 16.37 4.56 11.15
CA HIS A 136 16.36 5.78 10.34
C HIS A 136 15.65 6.94 11.07
N TYR A 137 14.45 6.70 11.62
CA TYR A 137 13.65 7.76 12.27
C TYR A 137 13.93 7.95 13.76
N ARG A 138 14.42 6.90 14.42
CA ARG A 138 14.83 6.88 15.82
C ARG A 138 16.21 6.24 15.95
N PRO A 139 17.27 6.89 15.45
CA PRO A 139 18.62 6.46 15.78
C PRO A 139 18.74 6.44 17.30
N ALA A 140 19.09 5.29 17.87
CA ALA A 140 19.23 5.15 19.31
C ALA A 140 20.14 6.27 19.83
N GLY A 141 19.59 7.13 20.70
CA GLY A 141 20.35 8.10 21.47
C GLY A 141 21.03 7.46 22.66
#